data_AF-A0A259LDA4-F1
#
_entry.id   AF-A0A259LDA4-F1
#
_cell.length_a   1.000
_cell.length_b   1.000
_cell.length_c   1.000
_cell.angle_alpha   90.00
_cell.angle_beta   90.00
_cell.angle_gamma   90.00
#
_symmetry.space_group_name_H-M   'P 1'
#
loop_
_entity.id
_entity.type
_entity.pdbx_description
1 polymer ?
#
loop_
_entity_poly.entity_id
_entity_poly.type
_entity_poly.pdbx_seq_one_letter_code
_entity_poly.pdbx_strand_id
1 'polypeptide(L)'
;MKTEIIERLGQGDILLPALIAEGLRANDQVKARLSVLQGAGRHARTPQAAPFDLAEECRAAGLDAAAMEALIGAAALLPEGRVHAPGLGDLGLAIWNDVETMARCVAAGDKVEGDAGLSRLGGLKAALPLGVEDTLDLALISQLTGLSEHGGESL
;
A
#
# COMPACT_ATOMS: atom_id res chain seq x y z
N MET A 1 6.91 -12.27 26.46
CA MET A 1 8.16 -12.95 26.87
C MET A 1 9.35 -12.73 25.93
N LYS A 2 9.19 -12.43 24.63
CA LYS A 2 10.32 -12.07 23.73
C LYS A 2 10.72 -10.58 23.79
N THR A 3 9.78 -9.70 24.15
CA THR A 3 9.98 -8.24 24.18
C THR A 3 10.83 -7.78 25.38
N GLU A 4 10.64 -8.37 26.57
CA GLU A 4 11.42 -8.03 27.77
C GLU A 4 12.90 -8.44 27.71
N ILE A 5 13.26 -9.37 26.82
CA ILE A 5 14.65 -9.81 26.64
C ILE A 5 15.45 -8.78 25.83
N ILE A 6 14.80 -8.01 24.97
CA ILE A 6 15.44 -7.01 24.10
C ILE A 6 15.87 -5.76 24.90
N GLU A 7 15.09 -5.36 25.91
CA GLU A 7 15.41 -4.20 26.75
C GLU A 7 16.62 -4.40 27.66
N ARG A 8 16.99 -5.65 27.98
CA ARG A 8 18.08 -5.96 28.93
C ARG A 8 19.48 -6.13 28.30
N LEU A 9 19.60 -6.02 26.99
CA LEU A 9 20.84 -6.35 26.25
C LEU A 9 21.58 -5.16 25.63
N GLY A 10 21.15 -3.90 25.84
CA GLY A 10 21.79 -2.74 25.21
C GLY A 10 21.68 -2.74 23.68
N GLN A 11 20.72 -3.48 23.12
CA GLN A 11 20.48 -3.64 21.68
C GLN A 11 19.38 -2.72 21.12
N GLY A 12 18.74 -1.90 21.96
CA GLY A 12 17.73 -0.92 21.51
C GLY A 12 18.28 0.05 20.46
N ASP A 13 19.53 0.51 20.63
CA ASP A 13 20.20 1.43 19.71
C ASP A 13 20.52 0.82 18.34
N ILE A 14 20.59 -0.52 18.24
CA ILE A 14 20.89 -1.24 16.99
C ILE A 14 19.61 -1.60 16.24
N LEU A 15 18.51 -1.86 16.96
CA LEU A 15 17.23 -2.27 16.37
C LEU A 15 16.45 -1.09 15.78
N LEU A 16 16.51 0.09 16.40
CA LEU A 16 15.72 1.24 15.96
C LEU A 16 16.06 1.71 14.52
N PRO A 17 17.35 1.84 14.11
CA PRO A 17 17.67 2.19 12.72
C PRO A 17 17.15 1.17 11.69
N ALA A 18 17.19 -0.12 12.03
CA ALA A 18 16.69 -1.18 11.16
C ALA A 18 15.16 -1.11 11.02
N LEU A 19 14.44 -0.85 12.12
CA LEU A 19 12.98 -0.69 12.13
C LEU A 19 12.53 0.56 11.36
N ILE A 20 13.30 1.66 11.44
CA ILE A 20 13.05 2.86 10.63
C ILE A 20 13.22 2.54 9.15
N ALA A 21 14.33 1.89 8.77
CA ALA A 21 14.57 1.49 7.39
C ALA A 21 13.48 0.56 6.86
N GLU A 22 13.01 -0.38 7.68
CA GLU A 22 11.90 -1.28 7.34
C GLU A 22 10.58 -0.52 7.13
N GLY A 23 10.23 0.39 8.04
CA GLY A 23 9.02 1.21 7.93
C GLY A 23 9.05 2.12 6.70
N LEU A 24 10.20 2.72 6.38
CA LEU A 24 10.39 3.53 5.16
C LEU A 24 10.29 2.68 3.89
N ARG A 25 10.90 1.49 3.88
CA ARG A 25 10.77 0.56 2.76
C ARG A 25 9.30 0.15 2.53
N ALA A 26 8.57 -0.15 3.60
CA ALA A 26 7.15 -0.45 3.51
C ALA A 26 6.34 0.76 3.00
N ASN A 27 6.75 1.99 3.35
CA ASN A 27 6.15 3.20 2.82
C ASN A 27 6.36 3.37 1.30
N ASP A 28 7.56 3.10 0.80
CA ASP A 28 7.84 3.14 -0.63
C ASP A 28 7.07 2.06 -1.39
N GLN A 29 6.95 0.87 -0.80
CA GLN A 29 6.17 -0.24 -1.36
C GLN A 29 4.69 0.05 -1.45
N VAL A 30 4.07 0.56 -0.38
CA VAL A 30 2.64 0.87 -0.41
C VAL A 30 2.34 1.99 -1.42
N LYS A 31 3.22 3.00 -1.54
CA LYS A 31 3.09 4.06 -2.54
C LYS A 31 3.11 3.49 -3.95
N ALA A 32 4.12 2.70 -4.28
CA ALA A 32 4.23 2.08 -5.60
C ALA A 32 3.02 1.17 -5.91
N ARG A 33 2.51 0.40 -4.94
CA ARG A 33 1.30 -0.42 -5.13
C ARG A 33 0.04 0.41 -5.34
N LEU A 34 -0.10 1.54 -4.65
CA LEU A 34 -1.20 2.47 -4.87
C LEU A 34 -1.12 3.13 -6.25
N SER A 35 0.08 3.47 -6.74
CA SER A 35 0.31 3.94 -8.11
C SER A 35 -0.09 2.87 -9.14
N VAL A 36 0.23 1.60 -8.89
CA VAL A 36 -0.20 0.47 -9.73
C VAL A 36 -1.72 0.32 -9.72
N LEU A 37 -2.36 0.41 -8.55
CA LEU A 37 -3.81 0.36 -8.41
C LEU A 37 -4.49 1.49 -9.20
N GLN A 38 -3.93 2.70 -9.12
CA GLN A 38 -4.38 3.86 -9.89
C GLN A 38 -4.21 3.63 -11.39
N GLY A 39 -3.06 3.08 -11.79
CA GLY A 39 -2.75 2.69 -13.17
C GLY A 39 -3.75 1.69 -13.73
N ALA A 40 -4.07 0.64 -12.98
CA ALA A 40 -5.05 -0.38 -13.35
C ALA A 40 -6.45 0.24 -13.52
N GLY A 41 -6.88 1.10 -12.58
CA GLY A 41 -8.16 1.81 -12.68
C GLY A 41 -8.24 2.75 -13.89
N ARG A 42 -7.14 3.43 -14.24
CA ARG A 42 -7.07 4.27 -15.45
C ARG A 42 -7.07 3.44 -16.72
N HIS A 43 -6.28 2.37 -16.77
CA HIS A 43 -6.18 1.50 -17.94
C HIS A 43 -7.53 0.85 -18.24
N ALA A 44 -8.22 0.31 -17.22
CA ALA A 44 -9.55 -0.26 -17.36
C ALA A 44 -10.55 0.74 -17.99
N ARG A 45 -10.51 2.02 -17.62
CA ARG A 45 -11.37 3.07 -18.20
C ARG A 45 -10.99 3.46 -19.63
N THR A 46 -9.69 3.46 -19.94
CA THR A 46 -9.20 3.96 -21.23
C THR A 46 -8.04 3.10 -21.72
N PRO A 47 -8.32 1.86 -22.21
CA PRO A 47 -7.26 0.90 -22.54
C PRO A 47 -6.32 1.38 -23.65
N GLN A 48 -6.78 2.30 -24.50
CA GLN A 48 -6.03 2.85 -25.63
C GLN A 48 -5.20 4.08 -25.28
N ALA A 49 -5.26 4.57 -24.04
CA ALA A 49 -4.38 5.62 -23.58
C ALA A 49 -2.95 5.07 -23.43
N ALA A 50 -1.96 5.95 -23.57
CA ALA A 50 -0.58 5.59 -23.29
C ALA A 50 -0.45 5.00 -21.87
N PRO A 51 0.23 3.85 -21.71
CA PRO A 51 0.46 3.25 -20.40
C PRO A 51 1.19 4.21 -19.46
N PHE A 52 0.91 4.10 -18.16
CA PHE A 52 1.74 4.75 -17.15
C PHE A 52 3.05 3.98 -17.01
N ASP A 53 4.18 4.66 -17.22
CA ASP A 53 5.48 4.09 -16.92
C ASP A 53 5.72 4.15 -15.40
N LEU A 54 5.53 3.01 -14.74
CA LEU A 54 5.81 2.82 -13.30
C LEU A 54 7.03 1.94 -13.07
N ALA A 55 7.81 1.63 -14.12
CA ALA A 55 8.88 0.64 -14.03
C ALA A 55 10.03 1.10 -13.14
N GLU A 56 10.34 2.40 -13.14
CA GLU A 56 11.33 2.98 -12.22
C GLU A 56 10.82 3.00 -10.78
N GLU A 57 9.58 3.46 -10.55
CA GLU A 57 8.95 3.51 -9.21
C GLU A 57 8.86 2.11 -8.58
N CYS A 58 8.43 1.12 -9.34
CA CYS A 58 8.35 -0.27 -8.86
C CYS A 58 9.74 -0.81 -8.49
N ARG A 59 10.76 -0.58 -9.33
CA ARG A 59 12.13 -1.04 -9.04
C ARG A 59 12.71 -0.36 -7.81
N ALA A 60 12.48 0.95 -7.64
CA ALA A 60 12.93 1.69 -6.47
C ALA A 60 12.29 1.15 -5.18
N ALA A 61 11.01 0.74 -5.24
CA ALA A 61 10.30 0.09 -4.13
C ALA A 61 10.63 -1.41 -3.95
N GLY A 62 11.46 -2.00 -4.80
CA GLY A 62 11.79 -3.43 -4.79
C GLY A 62 10.62 -4.33 -5.21
N LEU A 63 9.70 -3.81 -6.03
CA LEU A 63 8.61 -4.56 -6.65
C LEU A 63 9.03 -5.09 -8.03
N ASP A 64 8.43 -6.20 -8.44
CA ASP A 64 8.58 -6.71 -9.80
C ASP A 64 7.81 -5.83 -10.78
N ALA A 65 8.53 -4.93 -11.46
CA ALA A 65 7.97 -4.00 -12.42
C ALA A 65 7.21 -4.69 -13.57
N ALA A 66 7.68 -5.85 -14.05
CA ALA A 66 7.04 -6.56 -15.14
C ALA A 66 5.72 -7.19 -14.69
N ALA A 67 5.67 -7.73 -13.47
CA ALA A 67 4.43 -8.24 -12.88
C ALA A 67 3.40 -7.11 -12.66
N MET A 68 3.85 -5.94 -12.20
CA MET A 68 2.97 -4.78 -12.00
C MET A 68 2.44 -4.23 -13.34
N GLU A 69 3.28 -4.15 -14.37
CA GLU A 69 2.86 -3.75 -15.71
C GLU A 69 1.85 -4.74 -16.31
N ALA A 70 2.08 -6.05 -16.14
CA ALA A 70 1.15 -7.09 -16.58
C ALA A 70 -0.22 -6.97 -15.88
N LEU A 71 -0.25 -6.68 -14.58
CA LEU A 71 -1.50 -6.45 -13.83
C LEU A 71 -2.27 -5.27 -14.42
N ILE A 72 -1.58 -4.15 -14.68
CA ILE A 72 -2.20 -2.95 -15.28
C ILE A 72 -2.75 -3.28 -16.67
N GLY A 73 -1.97 -3.94 -17.53
CA GLY A 73 -2.38 -4.30 -18.89
C GLY A 73 -3.50 -5.34 -18.95
N ALA A 74 -3.68 -6.14 -17.89
CA ALA A 74 -4.79 -7.08 -17.76
C ALA A 74 -6.05 -6.47 -17.13
N ALA A 75 -5.99 -5.21 -16.67
CA ALA A 75 -7.12 -4.55 -16.02
C ALA A 75 -8.23 -4.21 -17.02
N ALA A 76 -9.42 -4.74 -16.75
CA ALA A 76 -10.60 -4.52 -17.58
C ALA A 76 -11.73 -3.89 -16.75
N LEU A 77 -12.48 -2.98 -17.39
CA LEU A 77 -13.70 -2.44 -16.81
C LEU A 77 -14.86 -3.42 -17.06
N LEU A 78 -15.44 -3.91 -15.98
CA LEU A 78 -16.66 -4.69 -15.96
C LEU A 78 -17.89 -3.77 -15.90
N PRO A 79 -19.11 -4.32 -16.15
CA PRO A 79 -20.35 -3.63 -15.87
C PRO A 79 -20.40 -3.09 -14.43
N GLU A 80 -21.24 -2.08 -14.20
CA GLU A 80 -21.41 -1.42 -12.88
C GLU A 80 -20.18 -0.66 -12.37
N GLY A 81 -19.18 -0.43 -13.22
CA GLY A 81 -18.01 0.38 -12.84
C GLY A 81 -17.00 -0.36 -11.98
N ARG A 82 -16.91 -1.69 -12.11
CA ARG A 82 -15.92 -2.49 -11.40
C ARG A 82 -14.70 -2.74 -12.28
N VAL A 83 -13.51 -2.75 -11.68
CA VAL A 83 -12.26 -3.11 -12.34
C VAL A 83 -11.89 -4.52 -11.93
N HIS A 84 -11.60 -5.37 -12.91
CA HIS A 84 -11.07 -6.71 -12.68
C HIS A 84 -9.68 -6.82 -13.29
N ALA A 85 -8.74 -7.38 -12.54
CA ALA A 85 -7.43 -7.77 -13.05
C ALA A 85 -6.91 -9.00 -12.27
N PRO A 86 -6.33 -10.01 -12.93
CA PRO A 86 -5.69 -11.12 -12.22
C PRO A 86 -4.62 -10.61 -11.25
N GLY A 87 -4.68 -11.04 -9.99
CA GLY A 87 -3.76 -10.64 -8.93
C GLY A 87 -4.08 -9.29 -8.26
N LEU A 88 -5.22 -8.67 -8.57
CA LEU A 88 -5.67 -7.44 -7.92
C LEU A 88 -5.99 -7.66 -6.43
N GLY A 89 -6.48 -8.85 -6.05
CA GLY A 89 -6.66 -9.24 -4.66
C GLY A 89 -5.32 -9.34 -3.93
N ASP A 90 -4.33 -9.99 -4.53
CA ASP A 90 -2.99 -10.09 -3.94
C ASP A 90 -2.32 -8.72 -3.78
N LEU A 91 -2.50 -7.81 -4.76
CA LEU A 91 -2.04 -6.43 -4.67
C LEU A 91 -2.68 -5.71 -3.47
N GLY A 92 -3.99 -5.87 -3.28
CA GLY A 92 -4.72 -5.30 -2.15
C GLY A 92 -4.27 -5.83 -0.79
N LEU A 93 -4.04 -7.14 -0.69
CA LEU A 93 -3.50 -7.75 0.53
C LEU A 93 -2.08 -7.26 0.82
N ALA A 94 -1.26 -7.07 -0.21
CA ALA A 94 0.09 -6.55 -0.06
C ALA A 94 0.10 -5.09 0.43
N ILE A 95 -0.80 -4.23 -0.08
CA ILE A 95 -1.02 -2.87 0.45
C ILE A 95 -1.30 -2.92 1.95
N TRP A 96 -2.18 -3.82 2.38
CA TRP A 96 -2.50 -4.00 3.79
C TRP A 96 -1.33 -4.45 4.65
N ASN A 97 -0.48 -5.33 4.13
CA ASN A 97 0.72 -5.81 4.82
C ASN A 97 1.78 -4.71 4.96
N ASP A 98 1.92 -3.86 3.94
CA ASP A 98 2.88 -2.74 3.94
C ASP A 98 2.46 -1.69 5.00
N VAL A 99 1.17 -1.31 5.05
CA VAL A 99 0.66 -0.38 6.09
C VAL A 99 0.76 -0.98 7.49
N GLU A 100 0.51 -2.28 7.65
CA GLU A 100 0.67 -2.96 8.94
C GLU A 100 2.12 -2.99 9.41
N THR A 101 3.06 -3.22 8.48
CA THR A 101 4.50 -3.13 8.74
C THR A 101 4.86 -1.74 9.23
N MET A 102 4.41 -0.69 8.54
CA MET A 102 4.64 0.70 8.96
C MET A 102 4.15 0.95 10.40
N ALA A 103 2.92 0.56 10.72
CA ALA A 103 2.33 0.78 12.03
C ALA A 103 3.07 0.00 13.15
N ARG A 104 3.55 -1.22 12.86
CA ARG A 104 4.38 -2.00 13.79
C ARG A 104 5.76 -1.36 14.02
N CYS A 105 6.38 -0.83 12.98
CA CYS A 105 7.65 -0.11 13.11
C CYS A 105 7.48 1.15 13.96
N VAL A 106 6.37 1.88 13.81
CA VAL A 106 6.00 2.99 14.70
C VAL A 106 5.81 2.49 16.12
N ALA A 107 5.06 1.40 16.34
CA ALA A 107 4.81 0.84 17.69
C ALA A 107 6.08 0.46 18.46
N ALA A 108 7.17 0.16 17.74
CA ALA A 108 8.46 -0.15 18.34
C ALA A 108 9.22 1.10 18.84
N GLY A 109 8.94 2.28 18.31
CA GLY A 109 9.49 3.57 18.76
C GLY A 109 8.54 4.38 19.64
N ASP A 110 7.25 4.36 19.31
CA ASP A 110 6.15 4.95 20.07
C ASP A 110 4.96 3.97 20.06
N LYS A 111 4.80 3.26 21.18
CA LYS A 111 3.76 2.25 21.33
C LYS A 111 2.35 2.83 21.21
N VAL A 112 2.10 4.03 21.71
CA VAL A 112 0.76 4.62 21.73
C VAL A 112 0.34 4.97 20.31
N GLU A 113 1.22 5.64 19.56
CA GLU A 113 0.93 6.02 18.17
C GLU A 113 0.81 4.78 17.27
N GLY A 114 1.69 3.79 17.46
CA GLY A 114 1.64 2.55 16.68
C GLY A 114 0.37 1.72 16.94
N ASP A 115 -0.05 1.57 18.20
CA ASP A 115 -1.29 0.87 18.54
C ASP A 115 -2.53 1.61 18.00
N ALA A 116 -2.52 2.95 18.03
CA ALA A 116 -3.57 3.77 17.43
C ALA A 116 -3.62 3.59 15.90
N GLY A 117 -2.46 3.53 15.24
CA GLY A 117 -2.33 3.24 13.82
C GLY A 117 -2.87 1.85 13.44
N LEU A 118 -2.51 0.82 14.22
CA LEU A 118 -3.01 -0.56 14.02
C LEU A 118 -4.52 -0.66 14.20
N SER A 119 -5.08 0.02 15.21
CA SER A 119 -6.53 0.07 15.43
C SER A 119 -7.26 0.72 14.26
N ARG A 120 -6.77 1.87 13.78
CA ARG A 120 -7.29 2.56 12.59
C ARG A 120 -7.23 1.66 11.35
N LEU A 121 -6.10 0.98 11.15
CA LEU A 121 -5.92 0.02 10.06
C LEU A 121 -6.92 -1.12 10.13
N GLY A 122 -7.17 -1.69 11.32
CA GLY A 122 -8.18 -2.72 11.52
C GLY A 122 -9.58 -2.27 11.12
N GLY A 123 -9.95 -1.04 11.49
CA GLY A 123 -11.22 -0.42 11.05
C GLY A 123 -11.32 -0.26 9.53
N LEU A 124 -10.25 0.17 8.88
CA LEU A 124 -10.21 0.31 7.41
C LEU A 124 -10.28 -1.04 6.70
N LYS A 125 -9.54 -2.06 7.16
CA LYS A 125 -9.61 -3.44 6.61
C LYS A 125 -11.01 -4.03 6.72
N ALA A 126 -11.74 -3.72 7.80
CA ALA A 126 -13.12 -4.18 7.98
C ALA A 126 -14.13 -3.43 7.10
N ALA A 127 -13.88 -2.16 6.78
CA ALA A 127 -14.79 -1.31 6.01
C ALA A 127 -14.57 -1.40 4.49
N LEU A 128 -13.36 -1.72 4.04
CA LEU A 128 -12.98 -1.68 2.64
C LEU A 128 -12.71 -3.10 2.10
N PRO A 129 -13.39 -3.53 1.02
CA PRO A 129 -13.23 -4.87 0.43
C PRO A 129 -11.95 -5.00 -0.41
N LEU A 130 -10.83 -4.45 0.07
CA LEU A 130 -9.54 -4.52 -0.60
C LEU A 130 -8.83 -5.82 -0.24
N GLY A 131 -8.39 -6.56 -1.25
CA GLY A 131 -7.59 -7.78 -1.09
C GLY A 131 -8.38 -9.07 -0.85
N VAL A 132 -9.68 -9.06 -1.18
CA VAL A 132 -10.56 -10.24 -1.07
C VAL A 132 -10.71 -10.94 -2.41
N GLU A 133 -10.93 -10.17 -3.47
CA GLU A 133 -11.15 -10.66 -4.83
C GLU A 133 -10.28 -9.89 -5.82
N ASP A 134 -10.16 -10.43 -7.02
CA ASP A 134 -9.50 -9.77 -8.16
C ASP A 134 -10.38 -8.69 -8.82
N THR A 135 -11.45 -8.26 -8.13
CA THR A 135 -12.40 -7.24 -8.59
C THR A 135 -12.56 -6.16 -7.52
N LEU A 136 -12.47 -4.89 -7.93
CA LEU A 136 -12.69 -3.74 -7.05
C LEU A 136 -13.58 -2.70 -7.72
N ASP A 137 -14.36 -1.98 -6.93
CA ASP A 137 -15.10 -0.82 -7.42
C ASP A 137 -14.11 0.28 -7.86
N LEU A 138 -14.33 0.86 -9.04
CA LEU A 138 -13.53 1.98 -9.52
C LEU A 138 -13.61 3.21 -8.61
N ALA A 139 -14.75 3.44 -7.96
CA ALA A 139 -14.92 4.48 -6.96
C ALA A 139 -14.03 4.22 -5.73
N LEU A 140 -13.90 2.95 -5.30
CA LEU A 140 -13.00 2.57 -4.22
C LEU A 140 -11.53 2.77 -4.62
N ILE A 141 -11.15 2.38 -5.84
CA ILE A 141 -9.80 2.68 -6.38
C ILE A 141 -9.54 4.19 -6.30
N SER A 142 -10.48 5.00 -6.77
CA SER A 142 -10.36 6.45 -6.76
C SER A 142 -10.32 7.05 -5.34
N GLN A 143 -10.99 6.42 -4.37
CA GLN A 143 -10.93 6.82 -2.96
C GLN A 143 -9.57 6.48 -2.32
N LEU A 144 -9.02 5.30 -2.61
CA LEU A 144 -7.75 4.82 -2.07
C LEU A 144 -6.54 5.52 -2.68
N THR A 145 -6.61 5.84 -3.97
CA THR A 145 -5.52 6.49 -4.73
C THR A 145 -5.77 7.97 -4.93
N GLY A 146 -6.92 8.47 -4.48
CA GLY A 146 -7.21 9.89 -4.44
C GLY A 146 -6.19 10.51 -3.50
N LEU A 147 -5.37 11.44 -4.04
CA LEU A 147 -4.69 12.40 -3.20
C LEU A 147 -5.76 12.95 -2.25
N SER A 148 -5.51 12.85 -0.94
CA SER A 148 -6.12 13.84 -0.07
C SER A 148 -5.64 15.16 -0.67
N GLU A 149 -6.50 15.90 -1.37
CA GLU A 149 -6.29 17.32 -1.56
C GLU A 149 -6.35 17.93 -0.16
N HIS A 150 -5.25 17.77 0.60
CA HIS A 150 -4.87 18.76 1.58
C HIS A 150 -4.59 20.00 0.75
N GLY A 151 -5.67 20.75 0.50
CA GLY A 151 -5.60 22.10 0.04
C GLY A 151 -4.56 22.81 0.86
N GLY A 152 -3.65 23.48 0.16
CA GLY A 152 -2.67 24.32 0.82
C GLY A 152 -3.38 25.37 1.67
N GLU A 153 -3.14 25.33 2.96
CA GLU A 153 -2.88 26.53 3.75
C GLU A 153 -1.36 26.55 3.93
N SER A 154 -0.61 27.09 2.97
CA SER A 154 -0.20 28.50 2.85
C SER A 154 0.46 29.07 4.10
N LEU A 155 1.78 29.24 3.98
CA LEU A 155 2.74 30.08 4.73
C LEU A 155 3.06 29.73 6.19
#